data_AF-A0AAU2U4L6-F1
#
_entry.id   AF-A0AAU2U4L6-F1
#
_cell.length_a   1.000
_cell.length_b   1.000
_cell.length_c   1.000
_cell.angle_alpha   90.00
_cell.angle_beta   90.00
_cell.angle_gamma   90.00
#
_symmetry.space_group_name_H-M   'P 1'
#
loop_
_entity.id
_entity.type
_entity.pdbx_description
1 polymer ?
#
loop_
_entity_poly.entity_id
_entity_poly.type
_entity_poly.pdbx_seq_one_letter_code
_entity_poly.pdbx_strand_id
1 'polypeptide(L)'
;MSPENSAVPAPREDDPLLSAGLKIAMQWGQALDTDKLKVALDALEPQLKREHQLRVKQLDMQVRKQEAEERKDKRRHTLRMTGLIVGAVVGIAMLGAGVYTVKDAWWLGCLLCGPVFVAALKIFVLRRSDKYDIQAVADVTKLGTRQAGQSQPPPPPPV
;
A
#
# COMPACT_ATOMS: atom_id res chain seq x y z
N MET A 1 20.80 20.51 -15.44
CA MET A 1 19.68 21.16 -16.12
C MET A 1 19.58 20.52 -17.50
N SER A 2 18.81 19.44 -17.61
CA SER A 2 18.65 18.67 -18.84
C SER A 2 17.15 18.48 -19.06
N PRO A 3 16.58 18.97 -20.18
CA PRO A 3 15.20 18.66 -20.52
C PRO A 3 15.14 17.21 -21.00
N GLU A 4 14.43 16.38 -20.24
CA GLU A 4 14.04 15.04 -20.68
C GLU A 4 13.20 15.15 -21.94
N ASN A 5 13.79 14.61 -23.00
CA ASN A 5 13.25 14.23 -24.27
C ASN A 5 11.83 13.67 -24.13
N SER A 6 10.83 14.52 -24.34
CA SER A 6 9.43 14.12 -24.54
C SER A 6 9.33 13.44 -25.90
N ALA A 7 9.78 12.18 -25.95
CA ALA A 7 9.53 11.30 -27.07
C ALA A 7 8.02 10.98 -27.09
N VAL A 8 7.27 11.81 -27.81
CA VAL A 8 5.98 11.40 -28.36
C VAL A 8 6.28 10.17 -29.22
N PRO A 9 5.74 8.97 -28.91
CA PRO A 9 6.00 7.80 -29.73
C PRO A 9 5.49 8.09 -31.14
N ALA A 10 6.39 8.04 -32.13
CA ALA A 10 6.05 8.22 -33.52
C ALA A 10 4.94 7.23 -33.91
N PRO A 11 3.95 7.63 -34.73
CA PRO A 11 2.89 6.74 -35.17
C PRO A 11 3.53 5.56 -35.91
N ARG A 12 3.24 4.33 -35.47
CA ARG A 12 3.64 3.13 -36.21
C ARG A 12 2.77 3.07 -37.46
N GLU A 13 3.37 3.24 -38.64
CA GLU A 13 2.66 3.29 -39.94
C GLU A 13 1.94 1.97 -40.30
N ASP A 14 2.17 0.90 -39.55
CA ASP A 14 1.65 -0.45 -39.84
C ASP A 14 0.38 -0.84 -39.06
N ASP A 15 -0.26 0.10 -38.34
CA ASP A 15 -1.45 -0.26 -37.57
C ASP A 15 -2.61 -0.66 -38.51
N PRO A 16 -3.03 -1.94 -38.52
CA PRO A 16 -4.05 -2.44 -39.44
C PRO A 16 -5.42 -1.76 -39.26
N LEU A 17 -5.62 -1.13 -38.11
CA LEU A 17 -6.78 -0.29 -37.82
C LEU A 17 -6.74 1.04 -38.57
N LEU A 18 -5.56 1.66 -38.74
CA LEU A 18 -5.39 2.90 -39.49
C LEU A 18 -5.58 2.67 -40.99
N SER A 19 -5.04 1.57 -41.53
CA SER A 19 -5.22 1.21 -42.95
C SER A 19 -6.66 0.84 -43.28
N ALA A 20 -7.36 0.12 -42.39
CA ALA A 20 -8.80 -0.14 -42.52
C ALA A 20 -9.61 1.17 -42.45
N GLY A 21 -9.28 2.07 -41.52
CA GLY A 21 -9.91 3.38 -41.41
C GLY A 21 -9.75 4.24 -42.67
N LEU A 22 -8.54 4.25 -43.26
CA LEU A 22 -8.26 4.99 -44.50
C LEU A 22 -9.05 4.44 -45.70
N LYS A 23 -9.17 3.11 -45.79
CA LYS A 23 -9.92 2.44 -46.85
C LYS A 23 -11.43 2.73 -46.77
N ILE A 24 -11.96 2.77 -45.55
CA ILE A 24 -13.34 3.18 -45.30
C ILE A 24 -13.50 4.66 -45.69
N ALA A 25 -12.62 5.56 -45.25
CA ALA A 25 -12.69 6.98 -45.63
C ALA A 25 -12.70 7.19 -47.16
N MET A 26 -11.87 6.44 -47.91
CA MET A 26 -11.88 6.45 -49.37
C MET A 26 -13.21 5.99 -49.99
N GLN A 27 -13.81 4.91 -49.46
CA GLN A 27 -15.11 4.42 -49.96
C GLN A 27 -16.23 5.44 -49.74
N TRP A 28 -16.20 6.15 -48.61
CA TRP A 28 -17.19 7.19 -48.33
C TRP A 28 -16.99 8.43 -49.20
N GLY A 29 -15.74 8.79 -49.50
CA GLY A 29 -15.41 9.88 -50.43
C GLY A 29 -15.78 9.59 -51.90
N GLN A 30 -15.85 8.32 -52.31
CA GLN A 30 -16.36 7.93 -53.63
C GLN A 30 -17.89 7.86 -53.69
N ALA A 31 -18.55 7.54 -52.58
CA ALA A 31 -20.00 7.35 -52.53
C ALA A 31 -20.79 8.63 -52.17
N LEU A 32 -20.20 9.56 -51.42
CA LEU A 32 -20.81 10.84 -51.05
C LEU A 32 -20.06 12.00 -51.69
N ASP A 33 -20.81 12.94 -52.26
CA ASP A 33 -20.29 14.22 -52.75
C ASP A 33 -19.53 14.96 -51.64
N THR A 34 -18.36 15.54 -51.95
CA THR A 34 -17.39 16.04 -50.96
C THR A 34 -17.98 17.15 -50.08
N ASP A 35 -18.94 17.90 -50.62
CA ASP A 35 -19.65 18.95 -49.89
C ASP A 35 -20.61 18.39 -48.83
N LYS A 36 -21.25 17.23 -49.09
CA LYS A 36 -22.12 16.57 -48.11
C LYS A 36 -21.32 15.92 -46.98
N LEU A 37 -20.13 15.41 -47.30
CA LEU A 37 -19.22 14.84 -46.31
C LEU A 37 -18.73 15.93 -45.34
N LYS A 38 -18.37 17.11 -45.84
CA LYS A 38 -17.98 18.26 -44.99
C LYS A 38 -19.09 18.65 -44.02
N VAL A 39 -20.32 18.80 -44.51
CA VAL A 39 -21.47 19.18 -43.65
C VAL A 39 -21.75 18.12 -42.58
N ALA A 40 -21.64 16.83 -42.94
CA ALA A 40 -21.81 15.74 -41.97
C ALA A 40 -20.69 15.72 -40.92
N LEU A 41 -19.45 16.00 -41.31
CA LEU A 41 -18.29 16.04 -40.41
C LEU A 41 -18.36 17.24 -39.46
N ASP A 42 -18.75 18.41 -39.99
CA ASP A 42 -18.97 19.65 -39.21
C ASP A 42 -20.08 19.47 -38.15
N ALA A 43 -21.12 18.70 -38.49
CA ALA A 43 -22.17 18.33 -37.53
C ALA A 43 -21.71 17.29 -36.49
N LEU A 44 -20.71 16.46 -36.81
CA LEU A 44 -20.19 15.39 -35.94
C LEU A 44 -19.10 15.88 -34.97
N GLU A 45 -18.30 16.86 -35.37
CA GLU A 45 -17.28 17.52 -34.54
C GLU A 45 -17.76 17.93 -33.14
N PRO A 46 -18.92 18.58 -32.95
CA PRO A 46 -19.37 18.98 -31.62
C PRO A 46 -19.69 17.79 -30.71
N GLN A 47 -20.12 16.65 -31.25
CA GLN A 47 -20.38 15.44 -30.48
C GLN A 47 -19.07 14.76 -30.07
N LEU A 48 -18.14 14.62 -31.01
CA LEU A 48 -16.83 14.00 -30.75
C LEU A 48 -16.02 14.80 -29.73
N LYS A 49 -16.09 16.13 -29.79
CA LYS A 49 -15.45 17.03 -28.83
C LYS A 49 -16.02 16.86 -27.42
N ARG A 50 -17.34 16.66 -27.28
CA ARG A 50 -17.97 16.39 -25.98
C ARG A 50 -17.52 15.06 -25.40
N GLU A 51 -17.54 13.99 -26.20
CA GLU A 51 -17.10 12.68 -25.74
C GLU A 51 -15.62 12.66 -25.38
N HIS A 52 -14.77 13.31 -26.18
CA HIS A 52 -13.35 13.42 -25.89
C HIS A 52 -13.11 14.19 -24.59
N GLN A 53 -13.80 15.31 -24.37
CA GLN A 53 -13.72 16.05 -23.12
C GLN A 53 -14.16 15.22 -21.91
N LEU A 54 -15.19 14.37 -22.06
CA LEU A 54 -15.61 13.47 -20.99
C LEU A 54 -14.55 12.41 -20.70
N ARG A 55 -13.94 11.81 -21.73
CA ARG A 55 -12.85 10.83 -21.53
C ARG A 55 -11.64 11.47 -20.87
N VAL A 56 -11.21 12.66 -21.33
CA VAL A 56 -10.09 13.39 -20.73
C VAL A 56 -10.38 13.68 -19.26
N LYS A 57 -11.58 14.15 -18.92
CA LYS A 57 -11.98 14.36 -17.51
C LYS A 57 -11.98 13.08 -16.68
N GLN A 58 -12.39 11.95 -17.26
CA GLN A 58 -12.34 10.66 -16.57
C GLN A 58 -10.90 10.20 -16.32
N LEU A 59 -10.02 10.34 -17.30
CA LEU A 59 -8.60 10.05 -17.19
C LEU A 59 -7.95 10.95 -16.13
N ASP A 60 -8.21 12.25 -16.16
CA ASP A 60 -7.72 13.20 -15.14
C ASP A 60 -8.19 12.80 -13.73
N MET A 61 -9.45 12.38 -13.59
CA MET A 61 -9.97 11.92 -12.31
C MET A 61 -9.29 10.62 -11.84
N GLN A 62 -8.98 9.69 -12.75
CA GLN A 62 -8.26 8.47 -12.42
C GLN A 62 -6.82 8.75 -11.99
N VAL A 63 -6.10 9.59 -12.73
CA VAL A 63 -4.72 9.99 -12.39
C VAL A 63 -4.69 10.64 -11.00
N ARG A 64 -5.61 11.59 -10.73
CA ARG A 64 -5.70 12.23 -9.40
C ARG A 64 -6.00 11.24 -8.27
N LYS A 65 -6.84 10.23 -8.53
CA LYS A 65 -7.12 9.16 -7.55
C LYS A 65 -5.88 8.32 -7.28
N GLN A 66 -5.17 7.90 -8.33
CA GLN A 66 -3.93 7.13 -8.20
C GLN A 66 -2.87 7.91 -7.42
N GLU A 67 -2.64 9.18 -7.75
CA GLU A 67 -1.70 10.03 -7.00
C GLU A 67 -2.09 10.16 -5.52
N ALA A 68 -3.38 10.28 -5.22
CA ALA A 68 -3.86 10.38 -3.86
C ALA A 68 -3.65 9.07 -3.08
N GLU A 69 -3.81 7.92 -3.73
CA GLU A 69 -3.53 6.60 -3.15
C GLU A 69 -2.04 6.40 -2.91
N GLU A 70 -1.18 6.72 -3.88
CA GLU A 70 0.27 6.64 -3.70
C GLU A 70 0.77 7.51 -2.55
N ARG A 71 0.23 8.73 -2.40
CA ARG A 71 0.57 9.61 -1.28
C ARG A 71 0.14 9.01 0.06
N LYS A 72 -1.02 8.34 0.11
CA LYS A 72 -1.48 7.65 1.33
C LYS A 72 -0.59 6.45 1.66
N ASP A 73 -0.17 5.69 0.66
CA ASP A 73 0.67 4.51 0.86
C ASP A 73 2.08 4.88 1.31
N LYS A 74 2.67 5.95 0.76
CA LYS A 74 3.96 6.49 1.21
C LYS A 74 3.91 6.88 2.69
N ARG A 75 2.87 7.60 3.12
CA ARG A 75 2.70 8.01 4.53
C ARG A 75 2.54 6.81 5.46
N ARG A 76 1.73 5.83 5.05
CA ARG A 76 1.54 4.59 5.82
C ARG A 76 2.83 3.79 5.92
N HIS A 77 3.64 3.75 4.87
CA HIS A 77 4.92 3.09 4.87
C HIS A 77 5.90 3.73 5.85
N THR A 78 6.03 5.06 5.83
CA THR A 78 6.93 5.77 6.75
C THR A 78 6.50 5.59 8.21
N LEU A 79 5.22 5.78 8.53
CA LEU A 79 4.72 5.61 9.89
C LEU A 79 4.91 4.18 10.41
N ARG A 80 4.75 3.17 9.54
CA ARG A 80 5.02 1.78 9.89
C ARG A 80 6.52 1.54 10.13
N MET A 81 7.39 2.06 9.27
CA MET A 81 8.85 1.92 9.45
C MET A 81 9.33 2.61 10.74
N THR A 82 8.85 3.82 11.04
CA THR A 82 9.23 4.52 12.27
C THR A 82 8.73 3.81 13.52
N GLY A 83 7.50 3.29 13.51
CA GLY A 83 6.97 2.50 14.62
C GLY A 83 7.80 1.24 14.88
N LEU A 84 8.25 0.57 13.82
CA LEU A 84 9.12 -0.60 13.94
C LEU A 84 10.49 -0.27 14.52
N ILE A 85 11.13 0.82 14.06
CA ILE A 85 12.44 1.25 14.56
C ILE A 85 12.34 1.62 16.04
N VAL A 86 11.32 2.40 16.43
CA VAL A 86 11.12 2.80 17.83
C VAL A 86 10.87 1.57 18.71
N GLY A 87 10.02 0.64 18.27
CA GLY A 87 9.75 -0.61 18.99
C GLY A 87 11.01 -1.46 19.19
N ALA A 88 11.84 -1.60 18.15
CA ALA A 88 13.11 -2.32 18.22
C ALA A 88 14.09 -1.67 19.21
N VAL A 89 14.25 -0.35 19.15
CA VAL A 89 15.14 0.41 20.05
C VAL A 89 14.68 0.28 21.50
N VAL A 90 13.37 0.42 21.77
CA VAL A 90 12.82 0.26 23.12
C VAL A 90 12.99 -1.17 23.64
N GLY A 91 12.78 -2.17 22.80
CA GLY A 91 12.99 -3.58 23.17
C GLY A 91 14.43 -3.89 23.54
N ILE A 92 15.39 -3.42 22.73
CA ILE A 92 16.82 -3.55 23.01
C ILE A 92 17.18 -2.81 24.31
N ALA A 93 16.65 -1.61 24.52
CA ALA A 93 16.89 -0.83 25.73
C ALA A 93 16.37 -1.52 27.00
N MET A 94 15.14 -2.05 26.98
CA MET A 94 14.57 -2.78 28.12
C MET A 94 15.35 -4.07 28.42
N LEU A 95 15.81 -4.79 27.39
CA LEU A 95 16.64 -5.98 27.58
C LEU A 95 18.03 -5.62 28.12
N GLY A 96 18.65 -4.57 27.58
CA GLY A 96 19.93 -4.07 28.09
C GLY A 96 19.83 -3.65 29.55
N ALA A 97 18.75 -2.96 29.93
CA ALA A 97 18.48 -2.59 31.32
C ALA A 97 18.29 -3.83 32.21
N GLY A 98 17.50 -4.82 31.78
CA GLY A 98 17.30 -6.07 32.52
C GLY A 98 18.60 -6.83 32.77
N VAL A 99 19.43 -6.99 31.74
CA VAL A 99 20.74 -7.64 31.84
C VAL A 99 21.70 -6.85 32.76
N TYR A 100 21.66 -5.52 32.70
CA TYR A 100 22.50 -4.68 33.56
C TYR A 100 22.13 -4.79 35.05
N THR A 101 20.84 -4.97 35.36
CA THR A 101 20.36 -5.05 36.75
C THR A 101 20.65 -6.39 37.43
N VAL A 102 20.80 -7.49 36.69
CA VAL A 102 21.09 -8.83 37.24
C VAL A 102 22.54 -9.19 36.99
N LYS A 103 23.46 -8.57 37.74
CA LYS A 103 24.90 -8.81 37.63
C LYS A 103 25.32 -10.23 38.04
N ASP A 104 24.62 -10.85 38.98
CA ASP A 104 25.06 -12.10 39.60
C ASP A 104 24.56 -13.39 38.90
N ALA A 105 23.65 -13.28 37.93
CA ALA A 105 23.02 -14.45 37.28
C ALA A 105 22.77 -14.27 35.76
N TRP A 106 23.71 -13.66 35.05
CA TRP A 106 23.63 -13.41 33.61
C TRP A 106 23.36 -14.68 32.76
N TRP A 107 23.83 -15.84 33.23
CA TRP A 107 23.63 -17.14 32.57
C TRP A 107 22.16 -17.63 32.60
N LEU A 108 21.40 -17.29 33.66
CA LEU A 108 19.98 -17.66 33.78
C LEU A 108 19.14 -16.80 32.84
N GLY A 109 19.55 -15.54 32.66
CA GLY A 109 19.02 -14.65 31.63
C GLY A 109 19.24 -15.23 30.23
N CYS A 110 20.43 -15.72 29.89
CA CYS A 110 20.68 -16.33 28.58
C CYS A 110 19.88 -17.63 28.34
N LEU A 111 19.75 -18.51 29.34
CA LEU A 111 19.02 -19.77 29.23
C LEU A 111 17.50 -19.59 29.14
N LEU A 112 16.95 -18.64 29.89
CA LEU A 112 15.50 -18.37 29.93
C LEU A 112 15.06 -17.40 28.81
N CYS A 113 15.91 -16.44 28.44
CA CYS A 113 15.64 -15.46 27.39
C CYS A 113 15.96 -16.00 25.99
N GLY A 114 16.85 -16.97 25.84
CA GLY A 114 17.28 -17.50 24.53
C GLY A 114 16.12 -17.90 23.60
N PRO A 115 15.17 -18.76 24.00
CA PRO A 115 14.08 -19.19 23.13
C PRO A 115 13.06 -18.08 22.85
N VAL A 116 12.72 -17.29 23.87
CA VAL A 116 11.73 -16.19 23.76
C VAL A 116 12.29 -15.02 22.94
N PHE A 117 13.58 -14.73 23.11
CA PHE A 117 14.28 -13.70 22.36
C PHE A 117 14.57 -14.13 20.94
N VAL A 118 14.94 -15.39 20.69
CA VAL A 118 15.06 -15.93 19.32
C VAL A 118 13.70 -15.96 18.64
N ALA A 119 12.60 -16.31 19.34
CA ALA A 119 11.26 -16.23 18.79
C ALA A 119 10.86 -14.77 18.50
N ALA A 120 11.11 -13.83 19.41
CA ALA A 120 10.84 -12.42 19.23
C ALA A 120 11.67 -11.82 18.08
N LEU A 121 12.97 -12.13 18.00
CA LEU A 121 13.83 -11.74 16.89
C LEU A 121 13.35 -12.37 15.59
N LYS A 122 12.99 -13.65 15.59
CA LYS A 122 12.47 -14.34 14.40
C LYS A 122 11.17 -13.68 13.93
N ILE A 123 10.27 -13.32 14.84
CA ILE A 123 9.01 -12.63 14.54
C ILE A 123 9.28 -11.20 14.02
N PHE A 124 10.27 -10.49 14.58
CA PHE A 124 10.64 -9.14 14.17
C PHE A 124 11.46 -9.10 12.86
N VAL A 125 12.34 -10.08 12.64
CA VAL A 125 13.28 -10.18 11.51
C VAL A 125 12.64 -10.88 10.30
N LEU A 126 11.86 -11.96 10.49
CA LEU A 126 11.10 -12.60 9.39
C LEU A 126 9.82 -11.86 9.03
N ARG A 127 9.50 -10.75 9.71
CA ARG A 127 8.57 -9.74 9.21
C ARG A 127 7.19 -10.31 8.86
N ARG A 128 6.71 -11.27 9.63
CA ARG A 128 5.35 -11.81 9.57
C ARG A 128 4.85 -12.13 10.97
N SER A 129 4.68 -11.11 11.80
CA SER A 129 3.57 -11.16 12.75
C SER A 129 2.33 -10.92 11.91
N ASP A 130 1.78 -12.02 11.39
CA ASP A 130 0.48 -12.02 10.73
C ASP A 130 -0.51 -11.40 11.72
N LYS A 131 -1.49 -10.62 11.26
CA LYS A 131 -2.44 -9.92 12.14
C LYS A 131 -3.12 -10.87 13.14
N TYR A 132 -3.13 -12.16 12.82
CA TYR A 132 -3.54 -13.29 13.64
C TYR A 132 -2.76 -13.45 14.96
N ASP A 133 -1.44 -13.27 14.98
CA ASP A 133 -0.64 -13.46 16.21
C ASP A 133 -0.89 -12.33 17.22
N ILE A 134 -1.10 -11.11 16.74
CA ILE A 134 -1.45 -9.96 17.60
C ILE A 134 -2.87 -10.14 18.17
N GLN A 135 -3.80 -10.69 17.39
CA GLN A 135 -5.14 -11.03 17.88
C GLN A 135 -5.09 -12.16 18.91
N ALA A 136 -4.28 -13.20 18.67
CA ALA A 136 -4.08 -14.28 19.62
C ALA A 136 -3.48 -13.78 20.94
N VAL A 137 -2.49 -12.89 20.90
CA VAL A 137 -1.92 -12.27 22.11
C VAL A 137 -2.92 -11.34 22.80
N ALA A 138 -3.72 -10.58 22.05
CA ALA A 138 -4.75 -9.73 22.63
C ALA A 138 -5.85 -10.54 23.33
N ASP A 139 -6.24 -11.67 22.77
CA ASP A 139 -7.22 -12.58 23.36
C ASP A 139 -6.64 -13.31 24.57
N VAL A 140 -5.39 -13.79 24.50
CA VAL A 140 -4.69 -14.38 25.65
C VAL A 140 -4.46 -13.36 26.77
N THR A 141 -4.18 -12.10 26.45
CA THR A 141 -4.02 -11.02 27.44
C THR A 141 -5.37 -10.66 28.08
N LYS A 142 -6.46 -10.62 27.30
CA LYS A 142 -7.81 -10.44 27.84
C LYS A 142 -8.23 -11.61 28.73
N LEU A 143 -7.87 -12.84 28.37
CA LEU A 143 -8.11 -14.03 29.17
C LEU A 143 -7.27 -14.02 30.45
N GLY A 144 -5.99 -13.67 30.37
CA GLY A 144 -5.09 -13.53 31.51
C GLY A 144 -5.49 -12.40 32.46
N THR A 145 -6.01 -11.29 31.93
CA THR A 145 -6.55 -10.18 32.75
C THR A 145 -7.85 -10.58 33.45
N ARG A 146 -8.69 -11.40 32.81
CA ARG A 146 -9.89 -11.98 33.46
C ARG A 146 -9.53 -13.01 34.55
N GLN A 147 -8.47 -13.79 34.36
CA GLN A 147 -7.95 -14.69 35.40
C GLN A 147 -7.27 -13.93 36.55
N ALA A 148 -6.51 -12.87 36.25
CA ALA A 148 -5.90 -12.02 37.27
C ALA A 148 -6.94 -11.27 38.12
N GLY A 149 -8.07 -10.88 37.52
CA GLY A 149 -9.23 -10.34 38.24
C GLY A 149 -10.02 -11.35 39.08
N GLN A 150 -9.75 -12.66 38.97
CA GLN A 150 -10.33 -13.71 39.83
C GLN A 150 -9.38 -14.21 40.94
N SER A 151 -8.18 -13.63 41.06
CA SER A 151 -7.30 -13.88 42.21
C SER A 151 -7.86 -13.18 43.45
N GLN A 152 -8.70 -13.90 44.19
CA GLN A 152 -9.31 -13.49 45.47
C GLN A 152 -8.22 -13.04 46.47
N PRO A 153 -8.41 -11.94 47.24
CA PRO A 153 -7.45 -11.55 48.28
C PRO A 153 -7.35 -12.64 49.35
N PRO A 154 -6.14 -12.89 49.92
CA PRO A 154 -5.93 -13.98 50.88
C PRO A 154 -6.79 -13.78 52.15
N PRO A 155 -7.34 -14.86 52.73
CA PRO A 155 -8.19 -14.77 53.92
C PRO A 155 -7.42 -14.23 55.13
N PRO A 156 -8.05 -13.38 55.97
CA PRO A 156 -7.39 -12.82 57.15
C PRO A 156 -7.06 -13.91 58.19
N PRO A 157 -5.95 -13.75 58.93
CA PRO A 157 -5.46 -14.76 59.88
C PRO A 157 -6.44 -14.95 61.06
N PRO A 158 -6.62 -16.19 61.55
CA PRO A 158 -7.47 -16.47 62.71
C PRO A 158 -6.85 -15.92 64.00
N VAL A 159 -7.71 -15.38 64.88
CA VAL A 159 -7.40 -14.89 66.24
C VAL A 159 -7.48 -16.04 67.24
#